data_AF-A8BQT2-F1
#
_entry.id   AF-A8BQT2-F1
#
_cell.length_a   1.000
_cell.length_b   1.000
_cell.length_c   1.000
_cell.angle_alpha   90.00
_cell.angle_beta   90.00
_cell.angle_gamma   90.00
#
_symmetry.space_group_name_H-M   'P 1'
#
loop_
_entity.id
_entity.type
_entity.pdbx_description
1 polymer ?
#
loop_
_entity_poly.entity_id
_entity_poly.type
_entity_poly.pdbx_seq_one_letter_code
_entity_poly.pdbx_strand_id
1 'polypeptide(L)'
;MLTSPKYYSPGDPLLLRQGGEKGDIGELDTLRHNVSQSSFAELLKYAPNAPPQAGRVDYDGIMASVLPPRGLSTKEELADMPREKAADKVIPTYEQPPKRPQRNLQHGDPRFIGKINQLEVQRNYAFIGELRREELKECDAQYRALSEDTPEEKREALRMKLLKLKRQVGEMERRKAEEDIREKLVKAELRAIVQGKRPDFIKDRDIKRLTSESLYCASAGTRKGDRRLQKARRRQRLLTL
;
A
#
# COMPACT_ATOMS: atom_id res chain seq x y z
N MET A 1 16.37 40.96 37.60
CA MET A 1 16.56 41.75 36.37
C MET A 1 16.35 40.83 35.18
N LEU A 2 15.13 40.82 34.62
CA LEU A 2 14.77 39.99 33.47
C LEU A 2 15.25 40.69 32.20
N THR A 3 16.20 40.09 31.47
CA THR A 3 16.68 40.61 30.17
C THR A 3 15.69 40.23 29.07
N SER A 4 15.20 41.23 28.35
CA SER A 4 14.25 41.09 27.24
C SER A 4 14.84 40.29 26.06
N PRO A 5 14.02 39.48 25.36
CA PRO A 5 14.46 38.76 24.16
C PRO A 5 14.68 39.73 22.99
N LYS A 6 15.85 39.61 22.34
CA LYS A 6 16.23 40.39 21.17
C LYS A 6 15.49 39.87 19.93
N TYR A 7 14.66 40.70 19.34
CA TYR A 7 14.05 40.46 18.03
C TYR A 7 15.01 40.92 16.94
N TYR A 8 15.36 40.04 16.01
CA TYR A 8 16.10 40.38 14.80
C TYR A 8 15.12 40.68 13.68
N SER A 9 15.25 41.86 13.08
CA SER A 9 14.45 42.30 11.93
C SER A 9 15.11 41.82 10.62
N PRO A 10 14.33 41.50 9.58
CA PRO A 10 14.85 40.96 8.32
C PRO A 10 15.49 42.08 7.49
N GLY A 11 16.72 42.44 7.86
CA GLY A 11 17.48 43.51 7.21
C GLY A 11 18.93 43.66 7.70
N ASP A 12 19.34 42.92 8.73
CA ASP A 12 20.71 42.99 9.22
C ASP A 12 21.67 42.17 8.32
N PRO A 13 22.73 42.78 7.74
CA PRO A 13 23.67 42.11 6.87
C PRO A 13 24.59 41.20 7.69
N LEU A 14 24.46 39.88 7.50
CA LEU A 14 25.37 38.93 8.09
C LEU A 14 26.77 39.09 7.45
N LEU A 15 27.71 39.47 8.31
CA LEU A 15 29.14 39.54 8.04
C LEU A 15 29.66 38.21 7.48
N LEU A 16 29.95 38.20 6.18
CA LEU A 16 30.81 37.21 5.54
C LEU A 16 32.29 37.48 5.91
N ARG A 17 32.88 36.53 6.62
CA ARG A 17 34.33 36.23 6.68
C ARG A 17 34.39 34.73 7.01
N GLN A 18 35.18 33.87 6.42
CA GLN A 18 36.40 34.02 5.64
C GLN A 18 36.68 32.62 5.04
N GLY A 19 36.96 32.51 3.74
CA GLY A 19 37.30 31.23 3.11
C GLY A 19 37.55 31.48 1.64
N GLY A 20 38.82 31.65 1.28
CA GLY A 20 39.21 32.13 -0.03
C GLY A 20 39.28 31.02 -1.07
N GLU A 21 38.74 31.29 -2.24
CA GLU A 21 39.26 30.76 -3.50
C GLU A 21 39.47 31.93 -4.45
N LYS A 22 40.71 32.08 -4.90
CA LYS A 22 41.12 33.03 -5.93
C LYS A 22 40.60 32.49 -7.26
N GLY A 23 39.57 33.12 -7.81
CA GLY A 23 39.08 32.89 -9.16
C GLY A 23 38.42 34.17 -9.66
N ASP A 24 39.01 34.76 -10.69
CA ASP A 24 38.31 35.54 -11.71
C ASP A 24 37.75 36.92 -11.34
N ILE A 25 38.61 37.78 -10.79
CA ILE A 25 38.37 39.24 -10.75
C ILE A 25 38.23 39.82 -12.17
N GLY A 26 38.80 39.17 -13.19
CA GLY A 26 38.68 39.57 -14.59
C GLY A 26 37.30 39.31 -15.24
N GLU A 27 36.50 38.38 -14.71
CA GLU A 27 35.15 38.09 -15.23
C GLU A 27 34.11 39.11 -14.75
N LEU A 28 34.29 39.65 -13.54
CA LEU A 28 33.40 40.67 -12.98
C LEU A 28 33.55 42.04 -13.65
N ASP A 29 34.76 42.42 -14.05
CA ASP A 29 35.01 43.68 -14.75
C ASP A 29 34.58 43.63 -16.23
N THR A 30 34.72 42.47 -16.88
CA THR A 30 34.19 42.25 -18.24
C THR A 30 32.65 42.21 -18.24
N LEU A 31 32.02 41.62 -17.23
CA LEU A 31 30.56 41.70 -17.04
C LEU A 31 30.08 43.15 -16.84
N ARG A 32 30.79 43.97 -16.06
CA ARG A 32 30.45 45.39 -15.85
C ARG A 32 30.58 46.23 -17.13
N HIS A 33 31.57 45.93 -17.98
CA HIS A 33 31.75 46.63 -19.25
C HIS A 33 30.70 46.24 -20.30
N ASN A 34 30.22 45.00 -20.27
CA ASN A 34 29.16 44.52 -21.17
C ASN A 34 27.77 45.04 -20.75
N VAL A 35 27.52 45.23 -19.44
CA VAL A 35 26.27 45.80 -18.91
C VAL A 35 26.16 47.30 -19.21
N SER A 36 27.27 48.04 -19.31
CA SER A 36 27.24 49.47 -19.66
C SER A 36 26.99 49.74 -21.15
N GLN A 37 27.20 48.76 -22.03
CA GLN A 37 26.95 48.85 -23.47
C GLN A 37 25.59 48.28 -23.89
N SER A 38 24.94 47.47 -23.05
CA SER A 38 23.60 46.93 -23.34
C SER A 38 22.53 48.02 -23.25
N SER A 39 21.64 48.06 -24.24
CA SER A 39 20.53 49.02 -24.25
C SER A 39 19.58 48.77 -23.08
N PHE A 40 18.95 49.82 -22.53
CA PHE A 40 18.03 49.69 -21.39
C PHE A 40 16.91 48.64 -21.62
N ALA A 41 16.49 48.45 -22.88
CA ALA A 41 15.52 47.43 -23.27
C ALA A 41 16.01 45.98 -23.07
N GLU A 42 17.31 45.73 -23.15
CA GLU A 42 17.90 44.40 -22.92
C GLU A 42 18.05 44.08 -21.43
N LEU A 43 18.33 45.09 -20.61
CA LEU A 43 18.43 44.92 -19.16
C LEU A 43 17.08 44.57 -18.51
N LEU A 44 15.98 45.02 -19.11
CA LEU A 44 14.62 44.67 -18.67
C LEU A 44 14.30 43.17 -18.80
N LYS A 45 15.04 42.41 -19.63
CA LYS A 45 14.86 40.95 -19.75
C LYS A 45 15.36 40.17 -18.53
N TYR A 46 16.23 40.78 -17.73
CA TYR A 46 16.85 40.19 -16.54
C TYR A 46 16.29 40.77 -15.24
N ALA A 47 15.27 41.63 -15.32
CA ALA A 47 14.58 42.14 -14.14
C ALA A 47 13.91 40.98 -13.38
N PRO A 48 13.88 41.01 -12.03
CA PRO A 48 13.36 39.90 -11.22
C PRO A 48 11.88 39.59 -11.46
N ASN A 49 11.15 40.49 -12.13
CA ASN A 49 9.73 40.36 -12.48
C ASN A 49 9.48 40.13 -13.98
N ALA A 50 10.52 39.86 -14.78
CA ALA A 50 10.36 39.59 -16.20
C ALA A 50 9.71 38.21 -16.43
N PRO A 51 8.75 38.08 -17.37
CA PRO A 51 8.16 36.79 -17.70
C PRO A 51 9.24 35.87 -18.28
N PRO A 52 9.29 34.58 -17.90
CA PRO A 52 10.33 33.65 -18.34
C PRO A 52 10.31 33.57 -19.87
N GLN A 53 11.48 33.73 -20.50
CA GLN A 53 11.62 33.55 -21.94
C GLN A 53 11.21 32.12 -22.29
N ALA A 54 10.21 31.98 -23.16
CA ALA A 54 9.69 30.70 -23.61
C ALA A 54 10.67 30.02 -24.57
N GLY A 55 11.82 29.60 -24.05
CA GLY A 55 12.71 28.61 -24.64
C GLY A 55 12.59 27.33 -23.82
N ARG A 56 12.42 26.18 -24.49
CA ARG A 56 12.48 24.86 -23.83
C ARG A 56 13.87 24.70 -23.21
N VAL A 57 13.93 24.82 -21.89
CA VAL A 57 15.07 24.36 -21.11
C VAL A 57 14.78 22.92 -20.75
N ASP A 58 15.56 21.98 -21.29
CA ASP A 58 15.46 20.56 -20.96
C ASP A 58 16.03 20.31 -19.57
N TYR A 59 15.22 20.60 -18.54
CA TYR A 59 15.57 20.41 -17.13
C TYR A 59 15.94 18.96 -16.80
N ASP A 60 15.41 17.99 -17.54
CA ASP A 60 15.64 16.57 -17.34
C ASP A 60 17.09 16.15 -17.65
N GLY A 61 17.73 16.78 -18.63
CA GLY A 61 19.12 16.47 -19.00
C GLY A 61 20.14 17.00 -17.99
N ILE A 62 19.86 18.14 -17.37
CA ILE A 62 20.76 18.78 -16.40
C ILE A 62 20.64 18.12 -15.03
N MET A 63 19.43 17.69 -14.63
CA MET A 63 19.22 17.01 -13.34
C MET A 63 19.74 15.56 -13.31
N ALA A 64 20.00 14.96 -14.47
CA ALA A 64 20.50 13.59 -14.58
C ALA A 64 22.02 13.45 -14.28
N SER A 65 22.81 14.52 -14.45
CA SER A 65 24.27 14.47 -14.27
C SER A 65 24.74 14.86 -12.87
N VAL A 66 23.87 15.47 -12.04
CA VAL A 66 24.24 16.03 -10.72
C VAL A 66 23.87 15.10 -9.55
N LEU A 67 23.09 14.03 -9.78
CA LEU A 67 22.63 13.15 -8.71
C LEU A 67 23.38 11.80 -8.69
N PRO A 68 23.87 11.33 -7.52
CA PRO A 68 24.49 10.02 -7.42
C PRO A 68 23.48 8.90 -7.71
N PRO A 69 23.91 7.72 -8.19
CA PRO A 69 23.01 6.63 -8.55
C PRO A 69 22.20 6.20 -7.32
N ARG A 70 20.87 6.32 -7.43
CA ARG A 70 19.92 5.92 -6.38
C ARG A 70 20.09 4.43 -6.07
N GLY A 71 20.37 4.11 -4.81
CA GLY A 71 20.27 2.75 -4.28
C GLY A 71 18.82 2.25 -4.34
N LEU A 72 18.47 1.59 -5.44
CA LEU A 72 17.18 0.97 -5.65
C LEU A 72 17.23 -0.48 -5.16
N SER A 73 17.08 -0.70 -3.85
CA SER A 73 16.61 -2.01 -3.40
C SER A 73 15.17 -2.17 -3.88
N THR A 74 14.87 -3.26 -4.58
CA THR A 74 13.52 -3.50 -5.11
C THR A 74 12.51 -3.69 -3.97
N LYS A 75 11.22 -3.44 -4.22
CA LYS A 75 10.14 -3.66 -3.22
C LYS A 75 10.12 -5.10 -2.66
N GLU A 76 10.62 -6.05 -3.43
CA GLU A 76 10.68 -7.47 -3.07
C GLU A 76 11.83 -7.74 -2.08
N GLU A 77 13.01 -7.15 -2.28
CA GLU A 77 14.14 -7.24 -1.35
C GLU A 77 13.84 -6.60 0.02
N LEU A 78 13.00 -5.55 0.03
CA LEU A 78 12.55 -4.88 1.25
C LEU A 78 11.58 -5.73 2.09
N ALA A 79 10.86 -6.66 1.47
CA ALA A 79 9.86 -7.49 2.16
C ALA A 79 10.48 -8.65 2.96
N ASP A 80 11.69 -9.08 2.60
CA ASP A 80 12.41 -10.19 3.23
C ASP A 80 13.51 -9.73 4.21
N MET A 81 13.66 -8.43 4.45
CA MET A 81 14.69 -7.89 5.35
C MET A 81 14.31 -7.97 6.85
N PRO A 82 15.26 -8.30 7.74
CA PRO A 82 15.05 -8.25 9.20
C PRO A 82 14.75 -6.82 9.67
N ARG A 83 13.80 -6.70 10.60
CA ARG A 83 13.23 -5.41 11.05
C ARG A 83 14.27 -4.41 11.60
N GLU A 84 15.36 -4.91 12.15
CA GLU A 84 16.43 -4.10 12.74
C GLU A 84 17.20 -3.29 11.69
N LYS A 85 17.47 -3.88 10.51
CA LYS A 85 18.17 -3.19 9.41
C LYS A 85 17.28 -2.25 8.59
N ALA A 86 15.96 -2.28 8.83
CA ALA A 86 15.03 -1.38 8.17
C ALA A 86 14.98 0.01 8.84
N ALA A 87 15.42 0.12 10.09
CA ALA A 87 15.39 1.35 10.88
C ALA A 87 16.58 2.29 10.63
N ASP A 88 17.73 1.76 10.19
CA ASP A 88 18.97 2.52 9.99
C ASP A 88 19.05 3.29 8.65
N LYS A 89 17.96 3.32 7.88
CA LYS A 89 17.94 4.09 6.63
C LYS A 89 17.71 5.56 6.94
N VAL A 90 18.64 6.41 6.53
CA VAL A 90 18.49 7.87 6.51
C VAL A 90 17.32 8.21 5.57
N ILE A 91 16.19 8.61 6.13
CA ILE A 91 15.02 9.07 5.37
C ILE A 91 15.36 10.45 4.81
N PRO A 92 15.40 10.66 3.49
CA PRO A 92 15.60 11.99 2.93
C PRO A 92 14.46 12.91 3.37
N THR A 93 14.80 13.93 4.16
CA THR A 93 13.87 14.95 4.67
C THR A 93 13.50 15.92 3.55
N TYR A 94 12.73 15.45 2.57
CA TYR A 94 11.92 16.37 1.79
C TYR A 94 10.85 16.93 2.72
N GLU A 95 10.54 18.23 2.60
CA GLU A 95 9.50 18.92 3.36
C GLU A 95 8.25 18.04 3.39
N GLN A 96 8.05 17.35 4.51
CA GLN A 96 6.87 16.52 4.66
C GLN A 96 5.71 17.50 4.64
N PRO A 97 4.69 17.32 3.77
CA PRO A 97 3.45 18.05 3.94
C PRO A 97 3.04 17.86 5.41
N PRO A 98 2.64 18.93 6.12
CA PRO A 98 2.41 18.85 7.56
C PRO A 98 1.56 17.63 7.83
N LYS A 99 2.10 16.68 8.59
CA LYS A 99 1.41 15.45 8.97
C LYS A 99 0.03 15.90 9.42
N ARG A 100 -1.01 15.60 8.64
CA ARG A 100 -2.39 15.84 9.06
C ARG A 100 -2.45 15.27 10.48
N PRO A 101 -2.84 16.06 11.50
CA PRO A 101 -2.91 15.54 12.85
C PRO A 101 -3.69 14.25 12.73
N GLN A 102 -3.05 13.13 13.08
CA GLN A 102 -3.76 11.87 13.20
C GLN A 102 -4.92 12.23 14.11
N ARG A 103 -6.14 12.23 13.54
CA ARG A 103 -7.33 12.48 14.35
C ARG A 103 -7.28 11.39 15.38
N ASN A 104 -6.83 11.74 16.57
CA ASN A 104 -6.92 10.92 17.74
C ASN A 104 -8.42 10.63 17.84
N LEU A 105 -8.83 9.44 17.38
CA LEU A 105 -10.16 8.87 17.59
C LEU A 105 -10.34 8.52 19.08
N GLN A 106 -9.76 9.34 19.96
CA GLN A 106 -9.82 9.20 21.41
C GLN A 106 -11.21 9.58 21.94
N HIS A 107 -12.12 10.06 21.09
CA HIS A 107 -13.51 10.35 21.42
C HIS A 107 -14.46 9.59 20.47
N GLY A 108 -14.23 8.28 20.29
CA GLY A 108 -15.30 7.38 19.87
C GLY A 108 -16.34 7.22 20.99
N ASP A 109 -17.52 6.74 20.68
CA ASP A 109 -18.47 6.32 21.71
C ASP A 109 -17.84 5.17 22.52
N PRO A 110 -17.76 5.24 23.86
CA PRO A 110 -17.09 4.24 24.70
C PRO A 110 -17.66 2.83 24.56
N ARG A 111 -18.90 2.67 24.05
CA ARG A 111 -19.45 1.36 23.67
C ARG A 111 -18.67 0.69 22.53
N PHE A 112 -17.99 1.49 21.73
CA PHE A 112 -17.21 1.08 20.55
C PHE A 112 -15.71 1.37 20.71
N ILE A 113 -15.28 1.95 21.84
CA ILE A 113 -13.86 2.08 22.19
C ILE A 113 -13.44 0.81 22.95
N GLY A 114 -12.88 -0.16 22.23
CA GLY A 114 -12.33 -1.37 22.84
C GLY A 114 -11.84 -2.39 21.81
N LYS A 115 -11.01 -3.34 22.25
CA LYS A 115 -10.69 -4.51 21.44
C LYS A 115 -11.92 -5.42 21.41
N ILE A 116 -12.66 -5.38 20.30
CA ILE A 116 -13.80 -6.28 20.08
C ILE A 116 -13.30 -7.73 20.16
N ASN A 117 -13.91 -8.55 21.03
CA ASN A 117 -13.62 -9.97 21.06
C ASN A 117 -14.23 -10.63 19.83
N GLN A 118 -13.42 -10.75 18.77
CA GLN A 118 -13.86 -11.29 17.48
C GLN A 118 -14.43 -12.71 17.61
N LEU A 119 -13.91 -13.51 18.55
CA LEU A 119 -14.40 -14.88 18.78
C LEU A 119 -15.81 -14.89 19.36
N GLU A 120 -16.10 -14.02 20.34
CA GLU A 120 -17.44 -13.88 20.90
C GLU A 120 -18.43 -13.35 19.85
N VAL A 121 -18.02 -12.36 19.06
CA VAL A 121 -18.84 -11.86 17.95
C VAL A 121 -19.12 -12.98 16.95
N GLN A 122 -18.11 -13.73 16.53
CA GLN A 122 -18.31 -14.85 15.60
C GLN A 122 -19.23 -15.92 16.17
N ARG A 123 -19.14 -16.23 17.47
CA ARG A 123 -20.04 -17.18 18.14
C ARG A 123 -21.47 -16.66 18.21
N ASN A 124 -21.66 -15.44 18.70
CA ASN A 124 -22.99 -14.83 18.87
C ASN A 124 -23.71 -14.61 17.53
N TYR A 125 -22.94 -14.33 16.47
CA TYR A 125 -23.46 -14.11 15.12
C TYR A 125 -23.24 -15.29 14.17
N ALA A 126 -22.98 -16.50 14.70
CA ALA A 126 -22.78 -17.70 13.88
C ALA A 126 -24.00 -18.03 13.00
N PHE A 127 -25.21 -17.73 13.51
CA PHE A 127 -26.49 -17.92 12.81
C PHE A 127 -26.58 -17.16 11.47
N ILE A 128 -25.87 -16.04 11.32
CA ILE A 128 -25.81 -15.29 10.05
C ILE A 128 -25.23 -16.17 8.93
N GLY A 129 -24.26 -17.03 9.28
CA GLY A 129 -23.67 -17.97 8.35
C GLY A 129 -24.68 -19.00 7.83
N GLU A 130 -25.58 -19.45 8.69
CA GLU A 130 -26.64 -20.42 8.38
C GLU A 130 -27.73 -19.78 7.54
N LEU A 131 -28.22 -18.59 7.94
CA LEU A 131 -29.19 -17.81 7.17
C LEU A 131 -28.72 -17.57 5.74
N ARG A 132 -27.46 -17.17 5.54
CA ARG A 132 -26.93 -16.96 4.17
C ARG A 132 -26.84 -18.23 3.34
N ARG A 133 -26.66 -19.40 3.96
CA ARG A 133 -26.67 -20.69 3.26
C ARG A 133 -28.10 -21.08 2.87
N GLU A 134 -29.07 -20.77 3.72
CA GLU A 134 -30.49 -20.97 3.43
C GLU A 134 -30.95 -20.04 2.29
N GLU A 135 -30.64 -18.74 2.38
CA GLU A 135 -30.90 -17.77 1.30
C GLU A 135 -30.30 -18.22 -0.04
N LEU A 136 -29.09 -18.79 -0.02
CA LEU A 136 -28.45 -19.32 -1.22
C LEU A 136 -29.22 -20.53 -1.78
N LYS A 137 -29.65 -21.46 -0.92
CA LYS A 137 -30.45 -22.62 -1.33
C LYS A 137 -31.79 -22.20 -1.91
N GLU A 138 -32.47 -21.23 -1.28
CA GLU A 138 -33.73 -20.67 -1.75
C GLU A 138 -33.56 -19.95 -3.09
N CYS A 139 -32.52 -19.11 -3.24
CA CYS A 139 -32.24 -18.45 -4.51
C CYS A 139 -31.87 -19.45 -5.62
N ASP A 140 -31.09 -20.50 -5.30
CA ASP A 140 -30.77 -21.57 -6.25
C ASP A 140 -32.05 -22.35 -6.64
N ALA A 141 -32.97 -22.60 -5.71
CA ALA A 141 -34.25 -23.26 -5.98
C ALA A 141 -35.17 -22.39 -6.84
N GLN A 142 -35.32 -21.11 -6.50
CA GLN A 142 -36.07 -20.13 -7.30
C GLN A 142 -35.52 -20.04 -8.72
N TYR A 143 -34.20 -19.95 -8.88
CA TYR A 143 -33.57 -19.89 -10.20
C TYR A 143 -33.79 -21.16 -11.03
N ARG A 144 -33.84 -22.34 -10.39
CA ARG A 144 -34.15 -23.61 -11.07
C ARG A 144 -35.63 -23.76 -11.43
N ALA A 145 -36.53 -23.16 -10.66
CA ALA A 145 -37.97 -23.20 -10.87
C ALA A 145 -38.45 -22.17 -11.92
N LEU A 146 -37.58 -21.28 -12.40
CA LEU A 146 -37.92 -20.34 -13.47
C LEU A 146 -38.26 -21.10 -14.77
N SER A 147 -39.43 -20.82 -15.34
CA SER A 147 -39.80 -21.26 -16.69
C SER A 147 -39.02 -20.49 -17.76
N GLU A 148 -38.93 -21.06 -18.96
CA GLU A 148 -38.28 -20.42 -20.11
C GLU A 148 -38.97 -19.10 -20.51
N ASP A 149 -40.26 -18.98 -20.22
CA ASP A 149 -41.08 -17.78 -20.48
C ASP A 149 -40.87 -16.65 -19.46
N THR A 150 -40.01 -16.85 -18.45
CA THR A 150 -39.74 -15.78 -17.48
C THR A 150 -38.95 -14.64 -18.15
N PRO A 151 -39.33 -13.38 -17.90
CA PRO A 151 -38.67 -12.24 -18.54
C PRO A 151 -37.18 -12.23 -18.18
N GLU A 152 -36.34 -12.01 -19.19
CA GLU A 152 -34.89 -12.12 -19.08
C GLU A 152 -34.33 -11.26 -17.94
N GLU A 153 -34.87 -10.05 -17.75
CA GLU A 153 -34.48 -9.13 -16.66
C GLU A 153 -34.61 -9.76 -15.27
N LYS A 154 -35.71 -10.49 -15.02
CA LYS A 154 -35.93 -11.17 -13.72
C LYS A 154 -34.97 -12.34 -13.55
N ARG A 155 -34.71 -13.07 -14.64
CA ARG A 155 -33.76 -14.19 -14.66
C ARG A 155 -32.33 -13.72 -14.41
N GLU A 156 -31.92 -12.62 -15.02
CA GLU A 156 -30.61 -12.00 -14.82
C GLU A 156 -30.47 -11.44 -13.40
N ALA A 157 -31.49 -10.74 -12.89
CA ALA A 157 -31.48 -10.22 -11.53
C ALA A 157 -31.28 -11.35 -10.50
N LEU A 158 -31.99 -12.48 -10.67
CA LEU A 158 -31.81 -13.66 -9.82
C LEU A 158 -30.43 -14.30 -9.98
N ARG A 159 -29.91 -14.40 -11.21
CA ARG A 159 -28.56 -14.90 -11.49
C ARG A 159 -27.50 -14.05 -10.78
N MET A 160 -27.63 -12.72 -10.82
CA MET A 160 -26.70 -11.80 -10.16
C MET A 160 -26.76 -11.90 -8.64
N LYS A 161 -27.97 -12.01 -8.07
CA LYS A 161 -28.15 -12.25 -6.62
C LYS A 161 -27.49 -13.57 -6.20
N LEU A 162 -27.72 -14.63 -6.95
CA LEU A 162 -27.16 -15.96 -6.72
C LEU A 162 -25.62 -15.96 -6.82
N LEU A 163 -25.04 -15.26 -7.78
CA LEU A 163 -23.59 -15.08 -7.88
C LEU A 163 -23.01 -14.32 -6.67
N LYS A 164 -23.69 -13.26 -6.23
CA LYS A 164 -23.30 -12.48 -5.05
C LYS A 164 -23.34 -13.34 -3.78
N LEU A 165 -24.42 -14.09 -3.56
CA LEU A 165 -24.56 -14.99 -2.42
C LEU A 165 -23.50 -16.10 -2.43
N LYS A 166 -23.25 -16.72 -3.60
CA LYS A 166 -22.18 -17.73 -3.74
C LYS A 166 -20.81 -17.18 -3.38
N ARG A 167 -20.52 -15.94 -3.76
CA ARG A 167 -19.27 -15.28 -3.39
C ARG A 167 -19.20 -15.04 -1.89
N GLN A 168 -20.25 -14.52 -1.27
CA GLN A 168 -20.29 -14.25 0.16
C GLN A 168 -20.13 -15.52 1.00
N VAL A 169 -20.87 -16.58 0.67
CA VAL A 169 -20.75 -17.88 1.35
C VAL A 169 -19.35 -18.46 1.17
N GLY A 170 -18.79 -18.42 -0.05
CA GLY A 170 -17.43 -18.89 -0.31
C GLY A 170 -16.35 -18.09 0.44
N GLU A 171 -16.51 -16.77 0.57
CA GLU A 171 -15.60 -15.93 1.38
C GLU A 171 -15.69 -16.27 2.87
N MET A 172 -16.89 -16.54 3.40
CA MET A 172 -17.07 -16.98 4.79
C MET A 172 -16.43 -18.35 5.05
N GLU A 173 -16.66 -19.33 4.17
CA GLU A 173 -16.06 -20.66 4.27
C GLU A 173 -14.54 -20.61 4.21
N ARG A 174 -13.99 -19.77 3.34
CA ARG A 174 -12.55 -19.57 3.24
C ARG A 174 -11.96 -18.95 4.51
N ARG A 175 -12.61 -17.92 5.07
CA ARG A 175 -12.17 -17.30 6.34
C ARG A 175 -12.17 -18.32 7.47
N LYS A 176 -13.24 -19.11 7.58
CA LYS A 176 -13.34 -20.17 8.58
C LYS A 176 -12.21 -21.21 8.43
N ALA A 177 -11.92 -21.63 7.19
CA ALA A 177 -10.81 -22.55 6.93
C ALA A 177 -9.42 -21.93 7.26
N GLU A 178 -9.24 -20.63 7.03
CA GLU A 178 -8.04 -19.88 7.42
C GLU A 178 -7.87 -19.80 8.94
N GLU A 179 -8.95 -19.55 9.67
CA GLU A 179 -8.98 -19.55 11.14
C GLU A 179 -8.70 -20.95 11.72
N ASP A 180 -9.36 -22.00 11.20
CA ASP A 180 -9.15 -23.38 11.64
C ASP A 180 -7.70 -23.83 11.43
N ILE A 181 -7.08 -23.45 10.32
CA ILE A 181 -5.67 -23.77 10.05
C ILE A 181 -4.75 -23.01 10.99
N ARG A 182 -5.01 -21.71 11.22
CA ARG A 182 -4.26 -20.91 12.20
C ARG A 182 -4.33 -21.52 13.59
N GLU A 183 -5.51 -21.90 14.06
CA GLU A 183 -5.67 -22.55 15.35
C GLU A 183 -4.91 -23.88 15.44
N LYS A 184 -4.96 -24.71 14.39
CA LYS A 184 -4.22 -25.97 14.35
C LYS A 184 -2.72 -25.75 14.41
N LEU A 185 -2.21 -24.76 13.69
CA LEU A 185 -0.80 -24.40 13.69
C LEU A 185 -0.35 -23.88 15.05
N VAL A 186 -1.10 -22.95 15.65
CA VAL A 186 -0.81 -22.44 17.00
C VAL A 186 -0.82 -23.59 18.03
N LYS A 187 -1.81 -24.48 17.97
CA LYS A 187 -1.86 -25.66 18.86
C LYS A 187 -0.65 -26.59 18.65
N ALA A 188 -0.20 -26.78 17.42
CA ALA A 188 0.98 -27.59 17.10
C ALA A 188 2.28 -26.93 17.58
N GLU A 189 2.42 -25.62 17.38
CA GLU A 189 3.55 -24.81 17.85
C GLU A 189 3.66 -24.87 19.38
N LEU A 190 2.56 -24.66 20.10
CA LEU A 190 2.54 -24.75 21.57
C LEU A 190 3.02 -26.13 22.07
N ARG A 191 2.61 -27.22 21.40
CA ARG A 191 3.08 -28.57 21.73
C ARG A 191 4.57 -28.75 21.43
N ALA A 192 5.05 -28.20 20.32
CA ALA A 192 6.46 -28.25 19.94
C ALA A 192 7.35 -27.47 20.92
N ILE A 193 6.89 -26.31 21.39
CA ILE A 193 7.58 -25.51 22.40
C ILE A 193 7.69 -26.27 23.72
N VAL A 194 6.62 -26.95 24.15
CA VAL A 194 6.65 -27.84 25.34
C VAL A 194 7.67 -28.97 25.17
N GLN A 195 7.89 -29.46 23.95
CA GLN A 195 8.91 -30.45 23.61
C GLN A 195 10.33 -29.85 23.47
N GLY A 196 10.52 -28.56 23.76
CA GLY A 196 11.82 -27.88 23.69
C GLY A 196 12.23 -27.45 22.28
N LYS A 197 11.34 -27.54 21.28
CA LYS A 197 11.62 -27.02 19.94
C LYS A 197 11.47 -25.49 19.92
N ARG A 198 12.27 -24.84 19.07
CA ARG A 198 12.17 -23.39 18.86
C ARG A 198 10.84 -23.05 18.17
N PRO A 199 10.22 -21.91 18.50
CA PRO A 199 9.02 -21.46 17.81
C PRO A 199 9.36 -21.10 16.36
N ASP A 200 8.65 -21.72 15.43
CA ASP A 200 8.76 -21.43 14.00
C ASP A 200 7.70 -20.42 13.58
N PHE A 201 8.08 -19.40 12.81
CA PHE A 201 7.13 -18.39 12.32
C PHE A 201 6.56 -18.79 10.96
N ILE A 202 5.26 -19.08 10.92
CA ILE A 202 4.55 -19.38 9.67
C ILE A 202 4.07 -18.07 9.05
N LYS A 203 4.54 -17.77 7.83
CA LYS A 203 4.14 -16.56 7.10
C LYS A 203 2.67 -16.69 6.64
N ASP A 204 1.96 -15.56 6.55
CA ASP A 204 0.57 -15.53 6.04
C ASP A 204 0.40 -16.12 4.63
N ARG A 205 1.45 -16.04 3.80
CA ARG A 205 1.47 -16.66 2.46
C ARG A 205 1.34 -18.19 2.54
N ASP A 206 1.97 -18.79 3.54
CA ASP A 206 1.99 -20.25 3.73
C ASP A 206 0.66 -20.71 4.30
N ILE A 207 0.06 -19.93 5.22
CA ILE A 207 -1.32 -20.15 5.70
C ILE A 207 -2.30 -20.13 4.52
N LYS A 208 -2.22 -19.11 3.65
CA LYS A 208 -3.08 -19.01 2.46
C LYS A 208 -2.88 -20.15 1.48
N ARG A 209 -1.65 -20.66 1.37
CA ARG A 209 -1.35 -21.83 0.54
C ARG A 209 -1.99 -23.08 1.11
N LEU A 210 -1.77 -23.35 2.40
CA LEU A 210 -2.34 -24.49 3.13
C LEU A 210 -3.88 -24.48 3.09
N THR A 211 -4.49 -23.30 3.18
CA THR A 211 -5.96 -23.18 3.11
C THR A 211 -6.48 -23.43 1.71
N SER A 212 -5.75 -22.96 0.69
CA SER A 212 -6.10 -23.24 -0.69
C SER A 212 -6.00 -24.73 -1.04
N GLU A 213 -5.02 -25.42 -0.46
CA GLU A 213 -4.78 -26.86 -0.56
C GLU A 213 -5.84 -27.65 0.21
N SER A 214 -6.18 -27.26 1.45
CA SER A 214 -7.23 -27.93 2.23
C SER A 214 -8.60 -27.83 1.56
N LEU A 215 -8.95 -26.65 1.04
CA LEU A 215 -10.18 -26.44 0.27
C LEU A 215 -10.17 -27.23 -1.04
N TYR A 216 -8.99 -27.44 -1.64
CA TYR A 216 -8.87 -28.29 -2.82
C TYR A 216 -9.11 -29.76 -2.46
N CYS A 217 -8.45 -30.29 -1.42
CA CYS A 217 -8.67 -31.65 -0.95
C CYS A 217 -10.14 -31.90 -0.59
N ALA A 218 -10.79 -30.94 0.07
CA ALA A 218 -12.22 -31.01 0.40
C ALA A 218 -13.14 -31.01 -0.83
N SER A 219 -12.68 -30.47 -1.96
CA SER A 219 -13.44 -30.42 -3.22
C SER A 219 -12.98 -31.43 -4.26
N ALA A 220 -12.00 -32.28 -3.95
CA ALA A 220 -11.53 -33.34 -4.83
C ALA A 220 -12.66 -34.32 -5.16
N GLY A 221 -12.76 -34.76 -6.42
CA GLY A 221 -13.85 -35.61 -6.89
C GLY A 221 -15.18 -34.87 -7.14
N THR A 222 -15.25 -33.57 -6.85
CA THR A 222 -16.38 -32.73 -7.30
C THR A 222 -16.07 -32.09 -8.65
N ARG A 223 -17.13 -31.81 -9.45
CA ARG A 223 -17.00 -31.06 -10.72
C ARG A 223 -16.24 -29.74 -10.58
N LYS A 224 -16.34 -29.07 -9.41
CA LYS A 224 -15.60 -27.83 -9.12
C LYS A 224 -14.11 -28.11 -8.85
N GLY A 225 -13.78 -29.15 -8.09
CA GLY A 225 -12.40 -29.58 -7.84
C GLY A 225 -11.68 -30.00 -9.12
N ASP A 226 -12.33 -30.79 -9.96
CA ASP A 226 -11.77 -31.25 -11.24
C ASP A 226 -11.50 -30.09 -12.19
N ARG A 227 -12.42 -29.13 -12.28
CA ARG A 227 -12.22 -27.90 -13.08
C ARG A 227 -11.04 -27.08 -12.56
N ARG A 228 -10.83 -27.03 -11.24
CA ARG A 228 -9.69 -26.32 -10.63
C ARG A 228 -8.38 -27.04 -10.91
N LEU A 229 -8.34 -28.37 -10.81
CA LEU A 229 -7.20 -29.19 -11.18
C LEU A 229 -6.83 -29.03 -12.66
N GLN A 230 -7.82 -29.06 -13.55
CA GLN A 230 -7.61 -28.86 -14.99
C GLN A 230 -6.99 -27.48 -15.29
N LYS A 231 -7.46 -26.42 -14.60
CA LYS A 231 -6.86 -25.08 -14.71
C LYS A 231 -5.43 -25.04 -14.19
N ALA A 232 -5.14 -25.69 -13.06
CA ALA A 232 -3.79 -25.76 -12.51
C ALA A 232 -2.83 -26.49 -13.47
N ARG A 233 -3.24 -27.63 -14.02
CA ARG A 233 -2.48 -28.39 -15.04
C ARG A 233 -2.22 -27.56 -16.30
N ARG A 234 -3.20 -26.78 -16.77
CA ARG A 234 -3.02 -25.86 -17.91
C ARG A 234 -1.95 -24.81 -17.63
N ARG A 235 -1.96 -24.22 -16.42
CA ARG A 235 -0.92 -23.24 -16.02
C ARG A 235 0.47 -23.86 -15.94
N GLN A 236 0.58 -25.07 -15.40
CA GLN A 236 1.87 -25.79 -15.36
C GLN A 236 2.40 -26.07 -16.76
N ARG A 237 1.54 -26.53 -17.68
CA ARG A 237 1.94 -26.76 -19.09
C ARG A 237 2.46 -25.50 -19.79
N LEU A 238 1.91 -24.33 -19.46
CA LEU A 238 2.36 -23.04 -20.01
C LEU A 238 3.68 -22.55 -19.43
N LEU A 239 4.10 -23.07 -18.27
CA LEU A 239 5.38 -22.73 -17.63
C LEU A 239 6.51 -23.68 -18.04
N THR A 240 6.16 -24.85 -18.59
CA THR A 240 7.11 -25.87 -19.08
C THR A 240 7.37 -25.78 -20.58
N LEU A 241 6.75 -24.82 -21.27
CA LEU A 241 6.98 -24.45 -22.68
C LEU A 241 7.72 -23.13 -22.72
#